data_AF-A0A2E9U861-F1
#
_entry.id   AF-A0A2E9U861-F1
#
_cell.length_a   1.000
_cell.length_b   1.000
_cell.length_c   1.000
_cell.angle_alpha   90.00
_cell.angle_beta   90.00
_cell.angle_gamma   90.00
#
_symmetry.space_group_name_H-M   'P 1'
#
loop_
_entity.id
_entity.type
_entity.pdbx_description
1 polymer ?
#
loop_
_entity_poly.entity_id
_entity_poly.type
_entity_poly.pdbx_seq_one_letter_code
_entity_poly.pdbx_strand_id
1 'polypeptide(L)'
;MPLSSLSDQALWPLALWLGIVFLLISGVIGLSTIIGPRSNSRRRNLPYESGIPPTRQPAMRFPVHFYLIALAFLVFDLEAAFLFAWAVAARDVGWLGYVEALVFSIMLFAGLLYLWAKQAFDWRIEHE
;
A
#
# COMPACT_ATOMS: atom_id res chain seq x y z
N MET A 1 6.83 -36.32 3.75
CA MET A 1 7.75 -35.33 3.16
C MET A 1 8.07 -34.32 4.24
N PRO A 2 9.34 -34.15 4.66
CA PRO A 2 9.67 -33.23 5.75
C PRO A 2 9.42 -31.79 5.30
N LEU A 3 8.71 -31.01 6.11
CA LEU A 3 8.33 -29.62 5.80
C LEU A 3 9.56 -28.70 5.57
N SER A 4 10.72 -29.04 6.14
CA SER A 4 11.98 -28.32 5.95
C SER A 4 12.54 -28.41 4.53
N SER A 5 12.26 -29.49 3.80
CA SER A 5 12.78 -29.63 2.43
C SER A 5 11.99 -28.81 1.41
N LEU A 6 10.75 -28.42 1.73
CA LEU A 6 9.92 -27.55 0.89
C LEU A 6 10.28 -26.07 1.06
N SER A 7 10.60 -25.64 2.29
CA SER A 7 11.08 -24.28 2.55
C SER A 7 12.42 -24.05 1.88
N ASP A 8 13.36 -24.98 2.03
CA ASP A 8 14.71 -24.80 1.48
C ASP A 8 14.67 -24.73 -0.05
N GLN A 9 13.87 -25.57 -0.72
CA GLN A 9 13.71 -25.55 -2.19
C GLN A 9 13.03 -24.30 -2.74
N ALA A 10 12.19 -23.61 -1.96
CA ALA A 10 11.44 -22.43 -2.41
C ALA A 10 12.08 -21.09 -2.00
N LEU A 11 12.88 -21.07 -0.92
CA LEU A 11 13.51 -19.85 -0.42
C LEU A 11 14.73 -19.44 -1.25
N TRP A 12 15.57 -20.39 -1.69
CA TRP A 12 16.76 -20.06 -2.48
C TRP A 12 16.41 -19.47 -3.87
N PRO A 13 15.41 -19.96 -4.62
CA PRO A 13 15.03 -19.35 -5.90
C PRO A 13 14.41 -17.98 -5.69
N LEU A 14 13.62 -17.78 -4.63
CA LEU A 14 13.03 -16.49 -4.28
C LEU A 14 14.11 -15.46 -3.96
N ALA A 15 15.09 -15.83 -3.11
CA ALA A 15 16.20 -14.96 -2.75
C ALA A 15 17.05 -14.60 -3.98
N LEU A 16 17.30 -15.57 -4.86
CA LEU A 16 18.02 -15.35 -6.11
C LEU A 16 17.24 -14.41 -7.05
N TRP A 17 15.93 -14.62 -7.20
CA TRP A 17 15.07 -13.75 -8.00
C TRP A 17 15.05 -12.31 -7.46
N LEU A 18 14.85 -12.13 -6.15
CA LEU A 18 14.92 -10.81 -5.50
C LEU A 18 16.29 -10.15 -5.70
N GLY A 19 17.37 -10.91 -5.58
CA GLY A 19 18.73 -10.45 -5.82
C GLY A 19 18.95 -9.97 -7.25
N ILE A 20 18.47 -10.72 -8.25
CA ILE A 20 18.55 -10.34 -9.66
C ILE A 20 17.74 -9.07 -9.93
N VAL A 21 16.51 -8.99 -9.43
CA VAL A 21 15.65 -7.79 -9.59
C VAL A 21 16.34 -6.57 -8.99
N PHE A 22 16.86 -6.69 -7.77
CA PHE A 22 17.58 -5.61 -7.10
C PHE A 22 18.83 -5.18 -7.86
N LEU A 23 19.61 -6.15 -8.35
CA LEU A 23 20.81 -5.91 -9.15
C LEU A 23 20.48 -5.22 -10.47
N LEU A 24 19.39 -5.62 -11.13
CA LEU A 24 18.95 -5.02 -12.39
C LEU A 24 18.50 -3.56 -12.18
N ILE A 25 17.68 -3.30 -11.16
CA ILE A 25 17.24 -1.94 -10.81
C ILE A 25 18.46 -1.06 -10.51
N SER A 26 19.35 -1.54 -9.63
CA SER A 26 20.56 -0.82 -9.25
C SER A 26 21.50 -0.61 -10.43
N GLY A 27 21.62 -1.60 -11.32
CA GLY A 27 22.42 -1.54 -12.54
C GLY A 27 21.90 -0.52 -13.53
N VAL A 28 20.59 -0.45 -13.75
CA VAL A 28 19.96 0.55 -14.63
C VAL A 28 20.14 1.96 -14.08
N ILE A 29 19.87 2.16 -12.78
CA ILE A 29 20.07 3.47 -12.13
C ILE A 29 21.55 3.87 -12.18
N GLY A 30 22.45 2.94 -11.82
CA GLY A 30 23.90 3.15 -11.85
C GLY A 30 24.39 3.54 -13.25
N LEU A 31 24.01 2.76 -14.27
CA LEU A 31 24.38 3.03 -15.66
C LEU A 31 23.82 4.36 -16.16
N SER A 32 22.56 4.68 -15.82
CA SER A 32 21.94 5.96 -16.15
C SER A 32 22.71 7.15 -15.55
N THR A 33 23.20 7.03 -14.31
CA THR A 33 23.98 8.09 -13.65
C THR A 33 25.40 8.25 -14.20
N ILE A 34 25.95 7.21 -14.85
CA ILE A 34 27.29 7.23 -15.46
C ILE A 34 27.22 7.75 -16.90
N ILE A 35 26.27 7.26 -17.71
CA ILE A 35 26.12 7.63 -19.12
C ILE A 35 25.42 8.99 -19.27
N GLY A 36 24.51 9.34 -18.36
CA GLY A 36 23.68 10.54 -18.46
C GLY A 36 24.47 11.86 -18.38
N PRO A 37 24.21 12.84 -19.25
CA PRO A 37 24.87 14.14 -19.21
C PRO A 37 24.55 14.87 -17.90
N ARG A 38 25.59 15.22 -17.14
CA ARG A 38 25.47 15.93 -15.87
C ARG A 38 25.44 17.44 -16.13
N SER A 39 24.28 18.07 -15.94
CA SER A 39 24.16 19.53 -15.92
C SER A 39 23.84 20.00 -14.51
N ASN A 40 24.82 20.62 -13.84
CA ASN A 40 24.68 21.17 -12.50
C ASN A 40 24.20 22.63 -12.53
N SER A 41 23.19 22.91 -13.38
CA SER A 41 22.66 24.26 -13.54
C SER A 41 21.70 24.58 -12.39
N ARG A 42 21.93 25.69 -11.67
CA ARG A 42 21.08 26.15 -10.55
C ARG A 42 19.59 26.23 -10.92
N ARG A 43 19.27 26.60 -12.17
CA ARG A 43 17.89 26.67 -12.70
C ARG A 43 17.20 25.30 -12.88
N ARG A 44 17.97 24.23 -13.12
CA ARG A 44 17.43 22.87 -13.32
C ARG A 44 17.09 22.17 -11.99
N ASN A 45 17.75 22.60 -10.91
CA ASN A 45 17.59 22.04 -9.57
C ASN A 45 16.52 22.78 -8.74
N LEU A 46 15.80 23.72 -9.34
CA LEU A 46 14.67 24.41 -8.70
C LEU A 46 13.37 23.67 -9.02
N PRO A 47 12.46 23.51 -8.04
CA PRO A 47 11.08 23.10 -8.30
C PRO A 47 10.44 23.94 -9.40
N TYR A 48 9.64 23.28 -10.25
CA TYR A 48 8.97 23.94 -11.35
C TYR A 48 7.77 24.76 -10.84
N GLU A 49 7.85 26.09 -10.96
CA GLU A 49 6.75 27.03 -10.68
C GLU A 49 6.62 28.07 -11.81
N SER A 50 6.71 27.62 -13.07
CA SER A 50 6.58 28.49 -14.27
C SER A 50 7.47 29.74 -14.28
N GLY A 51 8.63 29.71 -13.61
CA GLY A 51 9.59 30.82 -13.56
C GLY A 51 9.56 31.66 -12.29
N ILE A 52 8.66 31.36 -11.34
CA ILE A 52 8.60 31.99 -10.03
C ILE A 52 9.53 31.21 -9.08
N PRO A 53 10.43 31.87 -8.33
CA PRO A 53 11.22 31.18 -7.32
C PRO A 53 10.29 30.67 -6.20
N PRO A 54 10.41 29.40 -5.79
CA PRO A 54 9.51 28.80 -4.81
C PRO A 54 9.53 29.60 -3.52
N THR A 55 8.39 30.19 -3.19
CA THR A 55 8.22 30.97 -1.97
C THR A 55 7.86 29.99 -0.88
N ARG A 56 8.71 29.86 0.14
CA ARG A 56 8.53 28.86 1.21
C ARG A 56 7.19 29.07 1.93
N GLN A 57 6.20 28.21 1.69
CA GLN A 57 5.11 27.91 2.61
C GLN A 57 4.64 26.45 2.46
N PRO A 58 5.13 25.50 3.27
CA PRO A 58 4.53 24.18 3.36
C PRO A 58 3.77 24.10 4.68
N ALA A 59 2.54 24.62 4.70
CA ALA A 59 1.55 24.27 5.72
C ALA A 59 0.16 24.26 5.10
N MET A 60 0.02 23.80 3.85
CA MET A 60 -1.29 23.49 3.33
C MET A 60 -1.78 22.26 4.10
N ARG A 61 -2.85 22.43 4.87
CA ARG A 61 -3.51 21.33 5.57
C ARG A 61 -4.14 20.46 4.49
N PHE A 62 -3.60 19.26 4.31
CA PHE A 62 -4.20 18.30 3.40
C PHE A 62 -5.61 17.96 3.90
N PRO A 63 -6.60 17.78 3.00
CA PRO A 63 -7.94 17.38 3.37
C PRO A 63 -7.93 16.10 4.20
N VAL A 64 -8.74 16.06 5.27
CA VAL A 64 -8.86 14.89 6.18
C VAL A 64 -9.39 13.64 5.46
N HIS A 65 -9.98 13.82 4.27
CA HIS A 65 -10.56 12.75 3.46
C HIS A 65 -9.54 11.65 3.11
N PHE A 66 -8.28 12.01 2.86
CA PHE A 66 -7.20 11.03 2.62
C PHE A 66 -6.95 10.13 3.83
N TYR A 67 -7.08 10.67 5.04
CA TYR A 67 -6.95 9.90 6.27
C TYR A 67 -8.09 8.90 6.44
N LEU A 68 -9.34 9.29 6.13
CA LEU A 68 -10.50 8.40 6.22
C LEU A 68 -10.37 7.21 5.25
N ILE A 69 -9.89 7.46 4.02
CA ILE A 69 -9.62 6.39 3.04
C ILE A 69 -8.50 5.46 3.55
N ALA A 70 -7.39 6.03 4.05
CA ALA A 70 -6.29 5.22 4.56
C ALA A 70 -6.68 4.37 5.78
N LEU A 71 -7.51 4.93 6.68
CA LEU A 71 -8.02 4.21 7.85
C LEU A 71 -8.99 3.10 7.45
N ALA A 72 -9.90 3.36 6.50
CA ALA A 72 -10.80 2.35 5.97
C ALA A 72 -10.04 1.20 5.27
N PHE A 73 -9.01 1.55 4.48
CA PHE A 73 -8.12 0.57 3.87
C PHE A 73 -7.40 -0.29 4.92
N LEU A 74 -6.85 0.33 5.97
CA LEU A 74 -6.17 -0.39 7.04
C LEU A 74 -7.09 -1.39 7.75
N VAL A 75 -8.33 -0.99 8.05
CA VAL A 75 -9.30 -1.87 8.71
C VAL A 75 -9.70 -3.04 7.80
N PHE A 76 -9.94 -2.77 6.51
CA PHE A 76 -10.31 -3.82 5.55
C PHE A 76 -9.15 -4.76 5.21
N ASP A 77 -7.92 -4.26 5.14
CA ASP A 77 -6.71 -5.09 4.95
C ASP A 77 -6.50 -6.03 6.15
N LEU A 78 -6.75 -5.52 7.36
CA LEU A 78 -6.76 -6.33 8.58
C LEU A 78 -7.91 -7.35 8.61
N GLU A 79 -9.10 -7.00 8.10
CA GLU A 79 -10.20 -7.97 7.91
C GLU A 79 -9.76 -9.13 7.00
N ALA A 80 -9.15 -8.81 5.86
CA ALA A 80 -8.66 -9.81 4.92
C ALA A 80 -7.60 -10.73 5.54
N ALA A 81 -6.70 -10.20 6.37
CA ALA A 81 -5.73 -11.01 7.11
C ALA A 81 -6.41 -12.00 8.07
N PHE A 82 -7.44 -11.57 8.80
CA PHE A 82 -8.23 -12.46 9.67
C PHE A 82 -9.01 -13.52 8.89
N LEU A 83 -9.66 -13.13 7.80
CA LEU A 83 -10.38 -14.06 6.94
C LEU A 83 -9.42 -15.06 6.28
N PHE A 84 -8.20 -14.66 5.94
CA PHE A 84 -7.18 -15.57 5.43
C PHE A 84 -6.73 -16.59 6.49
N ALA A 85 -6.48 -16.14 7.72
CA ALA A 85 -6.15 -17.03 8.83
C ALA A 85 -7.27 -18.05 9.10
N TRP A 86 -8.52 -17.59 9.09
CA TRP A 86 -9.69 -18.47 9.16
C TRP A 86 -9.76 -19.42 7.95
N ALA A 87 -9.54 -18.94 6.73
CA ALA A 87 -9.62 -19.73 5.51
C ALA A 87 -8.62 -20.90 5.50
N VAL A 88 -7.40 -20.69 6.02
CA VAL A 88 -6.40 -21.75 6.19
C VAL A 88 -6.88 -22.84 7.15
N ALA A 89 -7.57 -22.47 8.23
CA ALA A 89 -8.07 -23.39 9.24
C ALA A 89 -9.54 -23.83 9.03
N ALA A 90 -10.19 -23.41 7.95
CA ALA A 90 -11.65 -23.49 7.79
C ALA A 90 -12.21 -24.92 7.94
N ARG A 91 -11.43 -25.94 7.56
CA ARG A 91 -11.80 -27.35 7.70
C ARG A 91 -11.79 -27.83 9.15
N ASP A 92 -10.90 -27.30 9.97
CA ASP A 92 -10.71 -27.73 11.36
C ASP A 92 -11.74 -27.08 12.30
N VAL A 93 -12.10 -25.82 12.05
CA VAL A 93 -13.10 -25.08 12.84
C VAL A 93 -14.55 -25.39 12.45
N GLY A 94 -14.78 -25.94 11.26
CA GLY A 94 -16.10 -26.35 10.79
C GLY A 94 -17.14 -25.23 10.75
N TRP A 95 -18.41 -25.58 11.01
CA TRP A 95 -19.54 -24.64 10.89
C TRP A 95 -19.49 -23.49 11.89
N LEU A 96 -18.98 -23.73 13.11
CA LEU A 96 -18.86 -22.70 14.13
C LEU A 96 -17.93 -21.57 13.68
N GLY A 97 -16.73 -21.90 13.20
CA GLY A 97 -15.82 -20.89 12.68
C GLY A 97 -16.36 -20.18 11.43
N TYR A 98 -17.14 -20.88 10.59
CA TYR A 98 -17.80 -20.22 9.45
C TYR A 98 -18.78 -19.14 9.90
N VAL A 99 -19.61 -19.41 10.91
CA VAL A 99 -20.54 -18.41 11.46
C VAL A 99 -19.78 -17.25 12.09
N GLU A 100 -18.69 -17.51 12.83
CA GLU A 100 -17.84 -16.47 13.40
C GLU A 100 -17.24 -15.56 12.32
N ALA A 101 -16.67 -16.14 11.26
CA ALA A 101 -16.12 -15.39 10.13
C ALA A 101 -17.19 -14.57 9.40
N LEU A 102 -18.39 -15.13 9.23
CA LEU A 102 -19.52 -14.44 8.61
C LEU A 102 -19.99 -13.25 9.44
N VAL A 103 -20.17 -13.43 10.75
CA VAL A 103 -20.58 -12.36 11.67
C VAL A 103 -19.52 -11.27 11.72
N PHE A 104 -18.25 -11.64 11.80
CA PHE A 104 -17.12 -10.71 11.77
C PHE A 104 -17.13 -9.85 10.50
N SER A 105 -17.26 -10.48 9.32
CA SER A 105 -17.27 -9.76 8.05
C SER A 105 -18.49 -8.84 7.90
N ILE A 106 -19.69 -9.29 8.30
CA ILE A 106 -20.90 -8.45 8.29
C ILE A 106 -20.74 -7.23 9.19
N MET A 107 -20.11 -7.39 10.36
CA MET A 107 -19.92 -6.29 11.31
C MET A 107 -19.01 -5.19 10.75
N LEU A 108 -17.90 -5.56 10.11
CA LEU A 108 -16.99 -4.61 9.46
C LEU A 108 -17.59 -4.02 8.19
N PHE A 109 -18.30 -4.82 7.40
CA PHE A 109 -19.02 -4.36 6.22
C PHE A 109 -20.11 -3.35 6.58
N ALA A 110 -20.83 -3.53 7.68
CA ALA A 110 -21.79 -2.55 8.19
C ALA A 110 -21.10 -1.21 8.57
N GLY A 111 -19.90 -1.27 9.14
CA GLY A 111 -19.05 -0.10 9.36
C GLY A 111 -18.71 0.62 8.06
N LEU A 112 -18.31 -0.13 7.03
CA LEU A 112 -18.02 0.43 5.70
C LEU A 112 -19.26 1.10 5.08
N LEU A 113 -20.42 0.45 5.16
CA LEU A 113 -21.69 1.01 4.69
C LEU A 113 -22.04 2.31 5.44
N TYR A 114 -21.78 2.38 6.74
CA TYR A 114 -21.98 3.60 7.52
C TYR A 114 -21.08 4.75 7.05
N LEU A 115 -19.78 4.49 6.82
CA LEU A 115 -18.87 5.50 6.28
C LEU A 115 -19.30 5.97 4.88
N TRP A 116 -19.74 5.04 4.04
CA TRP A 116 -20.24 5.35 2.70
C TRP A 116 -21.50 6.21 2.74
N ALA A 117 -22.48 5.86 3.59
CA ALA A 117 -23.70 6.63 3.78
C ALA A 117 -23.43 8.04 4.32
N LYS A 118 -22.37 8.23 5.12
CA LYS A 118 -21.93 9.54 5.63
C LYS A 118 -21.15 10.36 4.60
N GLN A 119 -21.07 9.92 3.35
CA GLN A 119 -20.33 10.63 2.30
C GLN A 119 -18.87 10.91 2.70
N ALA A 120 -18.26 10.05 3.52
CA ALA A 120 -16.86 10.19 3.94
C ALA A 120 -15.87 10.18 2.76
N PHE A 121 -16.34 9.69 1.60
CA PHE A 121 -15.61 9.62 0.34
C PHE A 121 -15.98 10.74 -0.65
N ASP A 122 -16.84 11.69 -0.28
CA ASP A 122 -17.23 12.76 -1.19
C ASP A 122 -16.08 13.76 -1.38
N TRP A 123 -15.87 14.12 -2.64
CA TRP A 123 -14.76 14.91 -3.17
C TRP A 123 -15.18 16.34 -3.51
N ARG A 124 -16.41 16.74 -3.12
CA ARG A 124 -16.85 18.13 -3.29
C ARG A 124 -15.90 19.04 -2.51
N ILE A 125 -15.04 19.70 -3.27
CA ILE A 125 -14.32 20.89 -2.85
C ILE A 125 -15.41 21.86 -2.40
N GLU A 126 -15.57 22.02 -1.09
CA GLU A 126 -16.41 23.08 -0.52
C GLU A 126 -15.74 24.38 -0.94
N HIS A 127 -16.23 24.95 -2.05
CA HIS A 127 -15.90 26.29 -2.47
C HIS A 127 -16.63 27.24 -1.52
N GLU A 128 -16.03 27.49 -0.35
CA GLU A 128 -16.29 28.74 0.37
C GLU A 128 -15.62 29.92 -0.35
#